data_AF-D2A0F1-F1
#
_entry.id   AF-D2A0F1-F1
#
_cell.length_a   1.000
_cell.length_b   1.000
_cell.length_c   1.000
_cell.angle_alpha   90.00
_cell.angle_beta   90.00
_cell.angle_gamma   90.00
#
_symmetry.space_group_name_H-M   'P 1'
#
loop_
_entity.id
_entity.type
_entity.pdbx_description
1 polymer ?
#
loop_
_entity_poly.entity_id
_entity_poly.type
_entity_poly.pdbx_seq_one_letter_code
_entity_poly.pdbx_strand_id
1 'polypeptide(L)'
;MSVLKNITISVEGLPETEVWVALMKTAVAFNSLNPFYDGLYYKDKIAIKDIHRNQLSLQLSGGRNVLLKFGSPGTMEEFCKNINYMAPCPSPVSSPSPSPPKSTPFLSPPSSSS
;
A
#
# COMPACT_ATOMS: atom_id res chain seq x y z
N MET A 1 14.50 9.41 14.77
CA MET A 1 13.57 10.30 14.03
C MET A 1 14.23 10.56 12.70
N SER A 2 13.60 10.16 11.60
CA SER A 2 14.13 10.38 10.24
C SER A 2 13.30 11.45 9.55
N VAL A 3 13.95 12.31 8.77
CA VAL A 3 13.27 13.26 7.88
C VAL A 3 13.66 12.93 6.46
N LEU A 4 12.67 12.50 5.68
CA LEU A 4 12.84 12.18 4.27
C LEU A 4 12.55 13.42 3.41
N LYS A 5 13.35 13.60 2.37
CA LYS A 5 13.25 14.70 1.40
C LYS A 5 13.18 14.13 -0.01
N ASN A 6 12.99 15.00 -1.01
CA ASN A 6 12.81 14.62 -2.42
C ASN A 6 11.60 13.68 -2.60
N ILE A 7 10.50 14.02 -1.95
CA ILE A 7 9.23 13.31 -2.06
C ILE A 7 8.21 14.31 -2.61
N THR A 8 7.43 13.91 -3.62
CA THR A 8 6.25 14.70 -4.03
C THR A 8 4.97 14.03 -3.55
N ILE A 9 4.01 14.84 -3.17
CA ILE A 9 2.67 14.41 -2.75
C ILE A 9 1.66 14.84 -3.81
N SER A 10 0.72 13.95 -4.13
CA SER A 10 -0.42 14.24 -4.98
C SER A 10 -1.69 13.70 -4.31
N VAL A 11 -2.68 14.59 -4.19
CA VAL A 11 -4.01 14.29 -3.67
C VAL A 11 -5.01 14.77 -4.69
N GLU A 12 -6.07 13.98 -4.91
CA GLU A 12 -7.11 14.34 -5.86
C GLU A 12 -7.68 15.74 -5.58
N GLY A 13 -7.73 16.58 -6.61
CA GLY A 13 -8.22 17.96 -6.52
C GLY A 13 -7.24 18.96 -5.93
N LEU A 14 -6.01 18.56 -5.58
CA LEU A 14 -4.97 19.45 -5.08
C LEU A 14 -3.73 19.42 -5.98
N PRO A 15 -2.97 20.53 -6.07
CA PRO A 15 -1.74 20.57 -6.86
C PRO A 15 -0.69 19.62 -6.27
N GLU A 16 0.05 18.92 -7.14
CA GLU A 16 1.21 18.14 -6.73
C GLU A 16 2.32 19.08 -6.24
N THR A 17 3.02 18.70 -5.17
CA THR A 17 4.08 19.53 -4.58
C THR A 17 5.12 18.70 -3.85
N GLU A 18 6.28 19.31 -3.58
CA GLU A 18 7.31 18.69 -2.76
C GLU A 18 6.91 18.71 -1.27
N VAL A 19 7.19 17.61 -0.58
CA VAL A 19 7.00 17.45 0.85
C VAL A 19 8.27 16.93 1.53
N TRP A 20 8.51 17.41 2.73
CA TRP A 20 9.38 16.77 3.70
C TRP A 20 8.54 15.88 4.61
N VAL A 21 8.99 14.64 4.78
CA VAL A 21 8.24 13.63 5.55
C VAL A 21 9.02 13.29 6.80
N ALA A 22 8.52 13.72 7.95
CA ALA A 22 9.11 13.35 9.24
C ALA A 22 8.48 12.04 9.74
N LEU A 23 9.33 11.03 9.93
CA LEU A 23 8.99 9.71 10.43
C LEU A 23 9.31 9.65 11.94
N MET A 24 8.26 9.49 12.72
CA MET A 24 8.30 9.33 14.18
C MET A 24 7.97 7.88 14.54
N LYS A 25 8.16 7.50 15.81
CA LYS A 25 7.92 6.12 16.28
C LYS A 25 6.46 5.68 16.08
N THR A 26 5.52 6.60 16.19
CA THR A 26 4.07 6.36 16.13
C THR A 26 3.35 7.44 15.32
N ALA A 27 4.05 8.11 14.40
CA ALA A 27 3.42 9.12 13.55
C ALA A 27 4.24 9.44 12.30
N VAL A 28 3.55 10.00 11.32
CA VAL A 28 4.14 10.66 10.15
C VAL A 28 3.65 12.10 10.11
N ALA A 29 4.56 13.03 9.88
CA ALA A 29 4.21 14.40 9.55
C ALA A 29 4.66 14.72 8.12
N PHE A 30 3.81 15.42 7.38
CA PHE A 30 4.14 16.03 6.10
C PHE A 30 4.26 17.54 6.31
N ASN A 31 5.30 18.10 5.70
CA ASN A 31 5.55 19.53 5.69
C ASN A 31 5.84 19.95 4.24
N SER A 32 5.34 21.10 3.81
CA SER A 32 5.49 21.61 2.45
C SER A 32 5.51 23.14 2.45
N LEU A 33 6.07 23.73 1.41
CA LEU A 33 5.87 25.16 1.12
C LEU A 33 4.45 25.46 0.61
N ASN A 34 3.69 24.42 0.25
CA ASN A 34 2.30 24.55 -0.12
C ASN A 34 1.39 24.46 1.12
N PRO A 35 0.57 25.49 1.41
CA PRO A 35 -0.24 25.55 2.62
C PRO A 35 -1.28 24.43 2.75
N PHE A 36 -1.67 23.78 1.65
CA PHE A 36 -2.59 22.64 1.70
C PHE A 36 -1.97 21.38 2.33
N TYR A 37 -0.64 21.29 2.31
CA TYR A 37 0.11 20.12 2.77
C TYR A 37 1.06 20.42 3.93
N ASP A 38 1.11 21.67 4.37
CA ASP A 38 1.90 22.09 5.53
C ASP A 38 1.25 21.59 6.83
N GLY A 39 2.09 21.15 7.77
CA GLY A 39 1.68 20.75 9.11
C GLY A 39 0.76 19.52 9.21
N LEU A 40 0.64 18.69 8.18
CA LEU A 40 -0.21 17.50 8.25
C LEU A 40 0.42 16.44 9.15
N TYR A 41 -0.33 15.91 10.12
CA TYR A 41 0.16 14.94 11.11
C TYR A 41 -0.78 13.74 11.24
N TYR A 42 -0.24 12.52 11.15
CA TYR A 42 -0.98 11.28 11.17
C TYR A 42 -0.33 10.29 12.14
N LYS A 43 -1.07 9.90 13.19
CA LYS A 43 -0.54 9.06 14.27
C LYS A 43 -0.67 7.55 14.02
N ASP A 44 -1.87 7.07 13.69
CA ASP A 44 -2.13 5.60 13.76
C ASP A 44 -2.82 5.00 12.52
N LYS A 45 -3.02 5.77 11.44
CA LYS A 45 -3.83 5.33 10.28
C LYS A 45 -3.21 5.72 8.95
N ILE A 46 -2.12 5.05 8.61
CA ILE A 46 -1.56 5.07 7.25
C ILE A 46 -1.53 3.62 6.77
N ALA A 47 -2.30 3.34 5.72
CA ALA A 47 -2.27 2.05 5.05
C ALA A 47 -1.62 2.22 3.67
N ILE A 48 -0.62 1.41 3.38
CA ILE A 48 -0.06 1.32 2.02
C ILE A 48 -1.04 0.48 1.20
N LYS A 49 -1.56 1.05 0.11
CA LYS A 49 -2.52 0.40 -0.80
C LYS A 49 -1.83 -0.26 -1.96
N ASP A 50 -0.86 0.42 -2.56
CA ASP A 50 -0.17 -0.05 -3.74
C ASP A 50 1.26 0.51 -3.78
N ILE A 51 2.17 -0.26 -4.36
CA ILE A 51 3.58 0.09 -4.55
C ILE A 51 3.93 -0.11 -6.01
N HIS A 52 4.30 0.96 -6.71
CA HIS A 52 4.67 0.90 -8.12
C HIS A 52 5.94 1.72 -8.40
N ARG A 53 7.04 1.02 -8.69
CA ARG A 53 8.39 1.61 -8.90
C ARG A 53 8.82 2.46 -7.71
N ASN A 54 8.85 3.79 -7.87
CA ASN A 54 9.20 4.76 -6.83
C ASN A 54 7.97 5.51 -6.34
N GLN A 55 6.79 4.90 -6.38
CA GLN A 55 5.53 5.52 -5.97
C GLN A 55 4.79 4.64 -4.97
N LEU A 56 4.20 5.27 -3.96
CA LEU A 56 3.35 4.63 -2.97
C LEU A 56 1.99 5.29 -2.96
N SER A 57 0.95 4.48 -3.11
CA SER A 57 -0.42 4.90 -2.83
C SER A 57 -0.71 4.62 -1.36
N LEU A 58 -1.07 5.67 -0.62
CA LEU A 58 -1.40 5.63 0.79
C LEU A 58 -2.88 5.95 0.99
N GLN A 59 -3.50 5.28 1.95
CA GLN A 59 -4.77 5.69 2.52
C GLN A 59 -4.52 6.26 3.92
N LEU A 60 -4.78 7.56 4.08
CA LEU A 60 -4.65 8.28 5.33
C LEU A 60 -5.96 8.23 6.14
N SER A 61 -5.87 8.56 7.43
CA SER A 61 -7.04 8.73 8.30
C SER A 61 -8.06 9.68 7.67
N GLY A 62 -9.34 9.29 7.68
CA GLY A 62 -10.41 10.04 7.02
C GLY A 62 -10.65 9.68 5.55
N GLY A 63 -10.06 8.58 5.07
CA GLY A 63 -10.36 8.00 3.75
C GLY A 63 -9.68 8.68 2.57
N ARG A 64 -8.78 9.65 2.82
CA ARG A 64 -8.05 10.34 1.77
C ARG A 64 -7.00 9.41 1.18
N ASN A 65 -7.04 9.26 -0.15
CA ASN A 65 -6.00 8.57 -0.89
C ASN A 65 -4.94 9.58 -1.33
N VAL A 66 -3.68 9.21 -1.13
CA VAL A 66 -2.53 10.07 -1.39
C VAL A 66 -1.51 9.28 -2.17
N LEU A 67 -0.98 9.86 -3.24
CA LEU A 67 0.13 9.30 -3.98
C LEU A 67 1.42 10.01 -3.55
N LEU A 68 2.38 9.25 -3.04
CA LEU A 68 3.74 9.73 -2.80
C LEU A 68 4.65 9.26 -3.93
N LYS A 69 5.45 10.16 -4.50
CA LYS A 69 6.51 9.81 -5.44
C LYS A 69 7.86 10.11 -4.80
N PHE A 70 8.75 9.14 -4.83
CA PHE A 70 10.07 9.22 -4.21
C PHE A 70 11.13 9.49 -5.27
N GLY A 71 12.00 10.46 -5.01
CA GLY A 71 13.14 10.77 -5.88
C GLY A 71 14.21 9.66 -5.91
N SER A 72 14.19 8.74 -4.95
CA SER A 72 15.08 7.58 -4.93
C SER A 72 14.41 6.34 -4.31
N PRO A 73 14.76 5.11 -4.75
CA PRO A 73 14.25 3.89 -4.16
C PRO A 73 14.64 3.74 -2.68
N GLY A 74 15.84 4.18 -2.29
CA GLY A 74 16.29 4.11 -0.89
C GLY A 74 15.42 4.94 0.06
N THR A 75 14.95 6.12 -0.39
CA THR A 75 14.01 6.94 0.40
C THR A 75 12.65 6.24 0.57
N MET A 76 12.19 5.52 -0.45
CA MET A 76 10.94 4.74 -0.39
C MET A 76 11.06 3.56 0.58
N GLU A 77 12.17 2.83 0.52
CA GLU A 77 12.45 1.72 1.44
C GLU A 77 12.49 2.17 2.89
N GLU A 78 13.14 3.31 3.18
CA GLU A 78 13.17 3.88 4.52
C GLU A 78 11.77 4.27 5.00
N PHE A 79 10.93 4.83 4.13
CA PHE A 79 9.54 5.12 4.45
C PHE A 79 8.76 3.84 4.79
N CYS A 80 8.78 2.84 3.91
CA CYS A 80 8.07 1.57 4.12
C CYS A 80 8.51 0.86 5.40
N LYS A 81 9.81 0.84 5.70
CA LYS A 81 10.35 0.24 6.92
C LYS A 81 9.75 0.86 8.17
N ASN A 82 9.60 2.19 8.21
CA ASN A 82 9.06 2.89 9.38
C ASN A 82 7.52 2.74 9.50
N ILE A 83 6.80 2.66 8.38
CA ILE A 83 5.34 2.52 8.37
C ILE A 83 4.89 1.08 8.70
N ASN A 84 5.66 0.06 8.30
CA ASN A 84 5.38 -1.33 8.65
C ASN A 84 5.42 -1.61 10.17
N TYR A 85 6.06 -0.75 10.97
CA TYR A 85 5.95 -0.82 12.44
C TYR A 85 4.62 -0.26 12.98
N MET A 86 3.86 0.50 12.19
CA MET A 86 2.61 1.15 12.60
C MET A 86 1.35 0.41 12.10
N ALA A 87 1.45 -0.36 11.02
CA ALA A 87 0.35 -1.13 10.47
C ALA A 87 0.62 -2.64 10.63
N PRO A 88 -0.20 -3.42 11.36
CA PRO A 88 -0.18 -4.86 11.19
C PRO A 88 -0.55 -5.17 9.73
N CYS A 89 0.26 -5.96 9.04
CA CYS A 89 -0.05 -6.42 7.70
C CYS A 89 -1.46 -7.03 7.70
N PRO A 90 -2.36 -6.67 6.77
CA PRO A 90 -3.45 -7.58 6.46
C PRO A 90 -2.76 -8.87 6.01
N SER A 91 -3.05 -9.97 6.71
CA SER A 91 -2.56 -11.28 6.30
C SER A 91 -2.87 -11.46 4.82
N PRO A 92 -1.96 -12.03 4.01
CA PRO A 92 -2.31 -12.41 2.66
C PRO A 92 -3.55 -13.29 2.77
N VAL A 93 -4.69 -12.84 2.21
CA VAL A 93 -5.87 -13.67 2.05
C VAL A 93 -5.35 -14.91 1.33
N SER A 94 -5.30 -16.02 2.06
CA SER A 94 -4.99 -17.31 1.46
C SER A 94 -6.07 -17.53 0.42
N SER A 95 -5.68 -17.48 -0.85
CA SER A 95 -6.54 -17.86 -1.96
C SER A 95 -7.24 -19.17 -1.58
N PRO A 96 -8.57 -19.30 -1.72
CA PRO A 96 -9.22 -20.57 -1.49
C PRO A 96 -8.56 -21.59 -2.42
N SER A 97 -7.93 -22.60 -1.81
CA SER A 97 -7.33 -23.73 -2.50
C SER A 97 -8.36 -24.28 -3.49
N PRO A 98 -8.04 -24.44 -4.79
CA PRO A 98 -8.98 -25.04 -5.71
C PRO A 98 -9.28 -26.46 -5.22
N SER A 99 -10.54 -26.71 -4.89
CA SER A 99 -11.03 -28.05 -4.55
C SER A 99 -10.65 -29.01 -5.69
N PRO A 100 -10.20 -30.23 -5.38
CA PRO A 100 -9.84 -31.20 -6.41
C PRO A 100 -11.05 -31.49 -7.31
N PRO A 101 -10.83 -31.72 -8.62
CA PRO A 101 -11.91 -32.03 -9.54
C PRO A 101 -12.61 -33.32 -9.08
N LYS A 102 -13.93 -33.22 -8.97
CA LYS A 102 -14.83 -34.32 -8.60
C LYS A 102 -14.68 -35.42 -9.65
N SER A 103 -14.09 -36.55 -9.27
CA SER A 103 -13.95 -37.73 -10.14
C SER A 103 -15.32 -38.16 -10.66
N THR A 104 -15.54 -38.07 -11.96
CA THR A 104 -16.72 -38.61 -12.63
C THR A 104 -16.64 -40.14 -12.63
N PRO A 105 -17.72 -40.86 -12.30
CA PRO A 105 -17.71 -42.31 -12.36
C PRO A 105 -17.60 -42.77 -13.82
N PHE A 106 -16.65 -43.68 -14.07
CA PHE A 106 -16.47 -44.42 -15.32
C PHE A 106 -17.78 -45.16 -15.64
N LEU A 107 -18.43 -44.79 -16.74
CA LEU A 107 -19.50 -45.59 -17.34
C LEU A 107 -18.85 -46.69 -18.18
N SER A 108 -18.97 -47.94 -17.72
CA SER A 108 -18.62 -49.12 -18.51
C SER A 108 -19.51 -49.21 -19.75
N PRO A 109 -18.97 -49.55 -20.94
CA PRO A 109 -19.81 -49.85 -22.09
C PRO A 109 -20.53 -51.20 -21.91
N PRO A 110 -21.73 -51.38 -22.48
CA PRO A 110 -22.46 -52.63 -22.39
C PRO A 110 -21.81 -53.69 -23.29
N SER A 111 -21.80 -54.92 -22.79
CA SER A 111 -21.39 -56.12 -23.51
C SER A 111 -22.30 -56.35 -24.72
N SER A 112 -21.73 -56.33 -25.92
CA SER A 112 -22.40 -56.88 -27.11
C SER A 112 -22.06 -58.36 -27.23
N SER A 113 -23.07 -59.19 -27.01
CA SER A 113 -23.14 -60.56 -27.49
C SER A 113 -23.59 -60.54 -28.94
N SER A 114 -22.83 -61.18 -29.84
CA SER A 114 -23.26 -61.97 -31.01
C SER A 114 -22.03 -62.40 -31.82
#